data_AF-A0A849VHG2-F1
#
_entry.id   AF-A0A849VHG2-F1
#
_cell.length_a   1.000
_cell.length_b   1.000
_cell.length_c   1.000
_cell.angle_alpha   90.00
_cell.angle_beta   90.00
_cell.angle_gamma   90.00
#
_symmetry.space_group_name_H-M   'P 1'
#
loop_
_entity.id
_entity.type
_entity.pdbx_description
1 polymer ?
#
loop_
_entity_poly.entity_id
_entity_poly.type
_entity_poly.pdbx_seq_one_letter_code
_entity_poly.pdbx_strand_id
1 'polypeptide(L)'
;MRIATVRGLLVTTDEFGRFHVACADLTDARIGSNFIMKLDTRTLPAGYHLTTENPRVIRLTAGKMSKLNFGAVQGRVVRLDLKDEAFEPALTTLKPRWDKGLDALIEMLKQQEATLRISYPTRSGDLATKRMEAIEDAIAKRWKAAGGGYALNIEARVEAGQ
;
A
#
# COMPACT_ATOMS: atom_id res chain seq x y z
N MET A 1 -3.71 15.59 -6.82
CA MET A 1 -2.97 15.21 -5.59
C MET A 1 -2.56 16.48 -4.85
N ARG A 2 -2.30 16.42 -3.55
CA ARG A 2 -1.92 17.59 -2.75
C ARG A 2 -0.58 17.39 -2.05
N ILE A 3 0.24 18.44 -2.07
CA ILE A 3 1.55 18.50 -1.43
C ILE A 3 1.53 19.66 -0.44
N ALA A 4 2.10 19.45 0.74
CA ALA A 4 2.20 20.46 1.78
C ALA A 4 3.67 20.82 2.04
N THR A 5 3.94 22.08 2.38
CA THR A 5 5.21 22.53 2.94
C THR A 5 5.12 22.60 4.46
N VAL A 6 6.26 22.63 5.15
CA VAL A 6 6.32 22.83 6.61
C VAL A 6 5.73 24.17 7.08
N ARG A 7 5.63 25.16 6.18
CA ARG A 7 5.05 26.48 6.47
C ARG A 7 3.54 26.55 6.17
N GLY A 8 2.90 25.42 5.88
CA GLY A 8 1.45 25.35 5.66
C GLY A 8 0.98 25.69 4.25
N LEU A 9 1.87 26.01 3.31
CA LEU A 9 1.50 26.14 1.90
C LEU A 9 1.03 24.79 1.36
N LEU A 10 -0.16 24.77 0.77
CA LEU A 10 -0.77 23.62 0.12
C LEU A 10 -0.76 23.81 -1.40
N VAL A 11 -0.19 22.86 -2.11
CA VAL A 11 -0.02 22.88 -3.56
C VAL A 11 -0.79 21.70 -4.15
N THR A 12 -1.69 21.98 -5.09
CA THR A 12 -2.42 20.95 -5.84
C THR A 12 -1.69 20.69 -7.14
N THR A 13 -1.47 19.42 -7.46
CA THR A 13 -0.87 19.02 -8.73
C THR A 13 -1.85 19.18 -9.89
N ASP A 14 -1.35 19.35 -11.10
CA ASP A 14 -2.16 19.23 -12.32
C ASP A 14 -2.55 17.77 -12.63
N GLU A 15 -3.24 17.56 -13.75
CA GLU A 15 -3.69 16.24 -14.22
C GLU A 15 -2.54 15.25 -14.51
N PHE A 16 -1.34 15.77 -14.79
CA PHE A 16 -0.14 14.97 -15.03
C PHE A 16 0.72 14.80 -13.77
N GLY A 17 0.24 15.26 -12.61
CA GLY A 17 0.98 15.18 -11.35
C GLY A 17 2.11 16.19 -11.18
N ARG A 18 2.21 17.20 -12.06
CA ARG A 18 3.21 18.25 -11.98
C ARG A 18 2.77 19.32 -10.97
N PHE A 19 3.74 19.99 -10.36
CA PHE A 19 3.50 21.10 -9.45
C PHE A 19 4.62 22.15 -9.57
N HIS A 20 4.31 23.37 -9.17
CA HIS A 20 5.26 24.48 -9.15
C HIS A 20 5.07 25.31 -7.88
N VAL A 21 6.17 25.75 -7.27
CA VAL A 21 6.17 26.63 -6.11
C VAL A 21 6.96 27.88 -6.48
N ALA A 22 6.25 28.98 -6.77
CA ALA A 22 6.85 30.20 -7.28
C ALA A 22 7.69 30.96 -6.23
N CYS A 23 7.36 30.79 -4.95
CA CYS A 23 8.03 31.44 -3.83
C CYS A 23 8.31 30.41 -2.73
N ALA A 24 9.37 29.63 -2.92
CA ALA A 24 9.94 28.91 -1.78
C ALA A 24 10.76 29.92 -0.98
N ASP A 25 10.21 30.34 0.15
CA ASP A 25 10.76 31.38 1.01
C ASP A 25 12.15 30.97 1.53
N LEU A 26 13.18 31.47 0.82
CA LEU A 26 14.59 31.27 1.12
C LEU A 26 14.93 32.10 2.35
N THR A 27 14.96 31.46 3.52
CA THR A 27 15.31 32.14 4.77
C THR A 27 16.69 32.80 4.73
N ASP A 28 17.62 32.26 3.93
CA ASP A 28 18.93 32.87 3.64
C ASP A 28 19.27 32.71 2.14
N ALA A 29 19.19 33.81 1.39
CA ALA A 29 19.46 33.82 -0.04
C ALA A 29 20.95 33.65 -0.39
N ARG A 30 21.86 33.85 0.58
CA ARG A 30 23.31 33.88 0.37
C ARG A 30 23.93 32.50 0.44
N ILE A 31 23.47 31.65 1.37
CA ILE A 31 23.94 30.25 1.52
C ILE A 31 22.89 29.23 1.07
N GLY A 32 21.66 29.65 0.82
CA GLY A 32 20.51 28.78 0.53
C GLY A 32 19.79 28.30 1.79
N SER A 33 18.69 27.56 1.62
CA SER A 33 17.93 26.99 2.73
C SER A 33 17.43 25.58 2.41
N ASN A 34 17.15 24.79 3.44
CA ASN A 34 16.49 23.49 3.25
C ASN A 34 15.01 23.71 3.03
N PHE A 35 14.47 23.04 2.02
CA PHE A 35 13.07 23.08 1.67
C PHE A 35 12.47 21.69 1.78
N ILE A 36 11.42 21.60 2.61
CA ILE A 36 10.80 20.35 3.00
C ILE A 36 9.39 20.34 2.45
N MET A 37 9.05 19.28 1.71
CA MET A 37 7.71 19.04 1.18
C MET A 37 7.24 17.65 1.54
N LYS A 38 5.94 17.51 1.79
CA LYS A 38 5.28 16.24 2.08
C LYS A 38 4.10 16.03 1.13
N LEU A 39 4.03 14.87 0.48
CA LEU A 39 2.84 14.48 -0.26
C LEU A 39 1.75 13.98 0.71
N ASP A 40 0.51 14.44 0.56
CA ASP A 40 -0.65 13.88 1.29
C ASP A 40 -1.11 12.60 0.59
N THR A 41 -0.75 11.44 1.16
CA THR A 41 -1.04 10.12 0.59
C THR A 41 -2.53 9.82 0.46
N ARG A 42 -3.39 10.49 1.23
CA ARG A 42 -4.85 10.34 1.13
C ARG A 42 -5.44 10.97 -0.13
N THR A 43 -4.66 11.82 -0.79
CA THR A 43 -5.06 12.52 -2.03
C THR A 43 -4.50 11.86 -3.29
N LEU A 44 -3.82 10.71 -3.13
CA LEU A 44 -3.40 9.87 -4.24
C LEU A 44 -4.64 9.24 -4.91
N PRO A 45 -4.59 9.01 -6.24
CA PRO A 45 -5.62 8.24 -6.92
C PRO A 45 -5.79 6.85 -6.32
N ALA A 46 -6.96 6.25 -6.50
CA ALA A 46 -7.24 4.92 -5.98
C ALA A 46 -6.20 3.89 -6.45
N GLY A 47 -5.68 3.11 -5.50
CA GLY A 47 -4.66 2.09 -5.75
C GLY A 47 -3.23 2.62 -5.83
N TYR A 48 -2.99 3.93 -5.80
CA TYR A 48 -1.63 4.46 -5.76
C TYR A 48 -1.06 4.47 -4.34
N HIS A 49 0.21 4.11 -4.21
CA HIS A 49 1.00 4.29 -3.01
C HIS A 49 2.32 4.99 -3.34
N LEU A 50 2.91 5.61 -2.33
CA LEU A 50 4.16 6.35 -2.48
C LEU A 50 5.36 5.39 -2.35
N THR A 51 6.32 5.50 -3.27
CA THR A 51 7.56 4.69 -3.30
C THR A 51 8.80 5.46 -2.86
N THR A 52 8.74 6.78 -2.82
CA THR A 52 9.84 7.63 -2.33
C THR A 52 9.64 8.02 -0.86
N GLU A 53 10.73 8.43 -0.21
CA GLU A 53 10.68 9.06 1.10
C GLU A 53 9.65 10.19 1.20
N ASN A 54 9.04 10.34 2.38
CA ASN A 54 8.04 11.38 2.66
C ASN A 54 8.08 11.74 4.15
N PRO A 55 8.48 12.96 4.53
CA PRO A 55 8.74 14.12 3.68
C PRO A 55 10.05 14.05 2.88
N ARG A 56 10.13 14.84 1.81
CA ARG A 56 11.33 15.05 0.99
C ARG A 56 12.00 16.36 1.38
N VAL A 57 13.33 16.37 1.39
CA VAL A 57 14.13 17.57 1.68
C VAL A 57 15.08 17.85 0.53
N ILE A 58 15.12 19.09 0.05
CA ILE A 58 16.11 19.55 -0.91
C ILE A 58 16.76 20.86 -0.44
N ARG A 59 17.97 21.13 -0.91
CA ARG A 59 18.60 22.44 -0.73
C ARG A 59 18.14 23.37 -1.86
N LEU A 60 17.65 24.55 -1.50
CA LEU A 60 17.35 25.63 -2.44
C LEU A 60 18.47 26.67 -2.42
N THR A 61 18.79 27.21 -3.58
CA THR A 61 19.78 28.28 -3.77
C THR A 61 19.16 29.35 -4.65
N ALA A 62 19.38 30.62 -4.31
CA ALA A 62 18.84 31.75 -5.06
C ALA A 62 19.23 31.69 -6.56
N GLY A 63 18.27 32.00 -7.43
CA GLY A 63 18.47 32.02 -8.88
C GLY A 63 18.61 30.65 -9.55
N LYS A 64 18.49 29.53 -8.81
CA LYS A 64 18.55 28.18 -9.37
C LYS A 64 17.20 27.49 -9.34
N MET A 65 16.86 26.84 -10.44
CA MET A 65 15.75 25.91 -10.50
C MET A 65 16.14 24.59 -9.83
N SER A 66 15.36 24.16 -8.84
CA SER A 66 15.53 22.86 -8.18
C SER A 66 14.33 21.96 -8.48
N LYS A 67 14.59 20.64 -8.55
CA LYS A 67 13.55 19.63 -8.78
C LYS A 67 13.35 18.81 -7.51
N LEU A 68 12.09 18.58 -7.14
CA LEU A 68 11.67 17.65 -6.11
C LEU A 68 10.57 16.78 -6.71
N ASN A 69 10.74 15.47 -6.66
CA ASN A 69 9.79 14.52 -7.23
C ASN A 69 9.27 13.59 -6.14
N PHE A 70 8.03 13.17 -6.23
CA PHE A 70 7.48 12.09 -5.41
C PHE A 70 7.21 10.91 -6.33
N GLY A 71 7.72 9.74 -5.99
CA GLY A 71 7.41 8.51 -6.70
C GLY A 71 6.09 7.96 -6.19
N ALA A 72 5.13 7.76 -7.08
CA ALA A 72 3.88 7.09 -6.77
C ALA A 72 3.61 6.03 -7.84
N VAL A 73 3.22 4.84 -7.41
CA VAL A 73 2.91 3.73 -8.30
C VAL A 73 1.54 3.18 -7.97
N GLN A 74 0.80 2.77 -8.99
CA GLN A 74 -0.41 1.99 -8.78
C GLN A 74 -0.01 0.60 -8.30
N GLY A 75 -0.35 0.29 -7.05
CA GLY A 75 -0.13 -1.02 -6.48
C GLY A 75 -0.97 -2.07 -7.18
N ARG A 76 -0.35 -3.22 -7.46
CA ARG A 76 -1.06 -4.43 -7.90
C ARG A 76 -1.87 -4.95 -6.71
N VAL A 77 -3.17 -5.18 -6.90
CA VAL A 77 -4.02 -5.79 -5.88
C VAL A 77 -4.39 -7.19 -6.34
N VAL A 78 -4.05 -8.18 -5.53
CA VAL A 78 -4.48 -9.56 -5.71
C VAL A 78 -5.63 -9.82 -4.75
N ARG A 79 -6.76 -10.31 -5.26
CA ARG A 79 -7.93 -10.63 -4.43
C ARG A 79 -8.05 -12.14 -4.23
N LEU A 80 -8.26 -12.56 -2.99
CA LEU A 80 -8.62 -13.91 -2.61
C LEU A 80 -10.01 -13.88 -1.96
N ASP A 81 -11.00 -14.45 -2.66
CA ASP A 81 -12.35 -14.56 -2.15
C ASP A 81 -12.56 -15.98 -1.59
N LEU A 82 -12.79 -16.07 -0.29
CA LEU A 82 -13.02 -17.32 0.43
C LEU A 82 -14.51 -17.51 0.72
N LYS A 83 -14.94 -18.77 0.77
CA LYS A 83 -16.29 -19.16 1.16
C LYS A 83 -16.23 -20.29 2.16
N ASP A 84 -17.35 -20.54 2.84
CA ASP A 84 -17.47 -21.60 3.83
C ASP A 84 -17.10 -22.98 3.25
N GLU A 85 -17.36 -23.23 1.96
CA GLU A 85 -17.04 -24.52 1.33
C GLU A 85 -15.54 -24.78 1.15
N ALA A 86 -14.70 -23.75 1.32
CA ALA A 86 -13.25 -23.88 1.24
C ALA A 86 -12.65 -24.63 2.44
N PHE A 87 -13.37 -24.65 3.56
CA PHE A 87 -12.94 -25.23 4.82
C PHE A 87 -13.61 -26.57 5.08
N GLU A 88 -12.98 -27.38 5.92
CA GLU A 88 -13.64 -28.54 6.52
C GLU A 88 -14.77 -28.08 7.48
N PRO A 89 -15.86 -28.85 7.62
CA PRO A 89 -17.00 -28.48 8.46
C PRO A 89 -16.58 -28.19 9.90
N ALA A 90 -16.99 -27.03 10.43
CA ALA A 90 -16.67 -26.56 11.79
C ALA A 90 -15.16 -26.44 12.13
N LEU A 91 -14.27 -26.59 11.15
CA LEU A 91 -12.82 -26.49 11.32
C LEU A 91 -12.26 -25.26 10.61
N THR A 92 -11.03 -24.89 10.98
CA THR A 92 -10.23 -23.84 10.33
C THR A 92 -9.35 -24.38 9.21
N THR A 93 -9.31 -25.69 9.02
CA THR A 93 -8.50 -26.38 8.02
C THR A 93 -9.10 -26.20 6.63
N LEU A 94 -8.28 -25.79 5.66
CA LEU A 94 -8.66 -25.78 4.25
C LEU A 94 -8.73 -27.20 3.69
N LYS A 95 -9.68 -27.44 2.78
CA LYS A 95 -9.68 -28.69 2.01
C LYS A 95 -8.43 -28.75 1.12
N PRO A 96 -7.90 -29.95 0.80
CA PRO A 96 -6.64 -30.09 0.05
C PRO A 96 -6.58 -29.34 -1.29
N ARG A 97 -7.72 -29.21 -1.98
CA ARG A 97 -7.82 -28.44 -3.23
C ARG A 97 -7.53 -26.95 -3.02
N TRP A 98 -8.06 -26.36 -1.94
CA TRP A 98 -7.90 -24.94 -1.63
C TRP A 98 -6.52 -24.65 -1.04
N ASP A 99 -5.99 -25.60 -0.25
CA ASP A 99 -4.63 -25.52 0.27
C ASP A 99 -3.58 -25.44 -0.86
N LYS A 100 -3.69 -26.29 -1.89
CA LYS A 100 -2.87 -26.18 -3.12
C LYS A 100 -3.07 -24.87 -3.88
N GLY A 101 -4.27 -24.29 -3.80
CA GLY A 101 -4.56 -22.97 -4.38
C GLY A 101 -3.77 -21.84 -3.70
N LEU A 102 -3.49 -21.96 -2.40
CA LEU A 102 -2.63 -20.99 -1.70
C LEU A 102 -1.19 -21.04 -2.23
N ASP A 103 -0.65 -22.22 -2.54
CA ASP A 103 0.70 -22.32 -3.09
C ASP A 103 0.81 -21.61 -4.45
N ALA A 104 -0.20 -21.76 -5.32
CA ALA A 104 -0.29 -21.03 -6.59
C ALA A 104 -0.42 -19.51 -6.38
N LEU A 105 -1.17 -19.07 -5.35
CA LEU A 105 -1.27 -17.67 -4.97
C LEU A 105 0.09 -17.09 -4.57
N ILE A 106 0.89 -17.84 -3.79
CA ILE A 106 2.24 -17.41 -3.39
C ILE A 106 3.15 -17.25 -4.60
N GLU A 107 3.14 -18.19 -5.55
CA GLU A 107 3.93 -18.06 -6.78
C GLU A 107 3.51 -16.84 -7.63
N MET A 108 2.21 -16.54 -7.68
CA MET A 108 1.72 -15.33 -8.36
C MET A 108 2.15 -14.03 -7.64
N LEU A 109 2.20 -14.02 -6.31
CA LEU A 109 2.65 -12.88 -5.49
C LEU A 109 4.17 -12.65 -5.63
N LYS A 110 4.96 -13.70 -5.88
CA LYS A 110 6.42 -13.58 -6.10
C LYS A 110 6.78 -12.85 -7.40
N GLN A 111 5.92 -12.87 -8.41
CA GLN A 111 6.22 -12.27 -9.71
C GLN A 111 6.35 -10.75 -9.66
N GLN A 112 5.55 -10.08 -8.82
CA GLN A 112 5.52 -8.62 -8.70
C GLN A 112 4.88 -8.23 -7.38
N GLU A 113 5.44 -7.21 -6.74
CA GLU A 113 4.91 -6.59 -5.53
C GLU A 113 3.42 -6.27 -5.64
N ALA A 114 2.66 -6.77 -4.68
CA ALA A 114 1.22 -6.66 -4.62
C ALA A 114 0.70 -6.62 -3.18
N THR A 115 -0.42 -5.93 -2.98
CA THR A 115 -1.25 -6.04 -1.77
C THR A 115 -2.23 -7.19 -1.96
N LEU A 116 -2.26 -8.12 -0.99
CA LEU A 116 -3.23 -9.20 -0.95
C LEU A 116 -4.47 -8.73 -0.19
N ARG A 117 -5.64 -8.73 -0.85
CA ARG A 117 -6.93 -8.49 -0.18
C ARG A 117 -7.71 -9.79 -0.10
N ILE A 118 -8.03 -10.19 1.13
CA ILE A 118 -8.79 -11.41 1.39
C ILE A 118 -10.20 -11.00 1.83
N SER A 119 -11.21 -11.52 1.13
CA SER A 119 -12.61 -11.35 1.49
C SER A 119 -13.20 -12.68 1.93
N TYR A 120 -14.00 -12.64 2.99
CA TYR A 120 -14.72 -13.81 3.45
C TYR A 120 -16.15 -13.42 3.86
N PRO A 121 -17.11 -13.47 2.92
CA PRO A 121 -18.52 -13.25 3.24
C PRO A 121 -19.08 -14.44 4.02
N THR A 122 -19.60 -14.18 5.22
CA THR A 122 -20.21 -15.22 6.06
C THR A 122 -21.32 -14.65 6.94
N ARG A 123 -22.20 -15.54 7.42
CA ARG A 123 -23.24 -15.24 8.42
C ARG A 123 -22.80 -15.54 9.85
N SER A 124 -21.71 -16.30 10.04
CA SER A 124 -21.22 -16.74 11.35
C SER A 124 -19.87 -16.11 11.69
N GLY A 125 -19.89 -15.05 12.52
CA GLY A 125 -18.72 -14.21 12.79
C GLY A 125 -17.57 -14.92 13.51
N ASP A 126 -17.84 -15.69 14.58
CA ASP A 126 -16.76 -16.20 15.44
C ASP A 126 -15.88 -17.26 14.76
N LEU A 127 -16.50 -18.21 14.04
CA LEU A 127 -15.76 -19.21 13.28
C LEU A 127 -15.05 -18.56 12.08
N ALA A 128 -15.66 -17.54 11.49
CA ALA A 128 -15.08 -16.87 10.35
C ALA A 128 -13.83 -16.07 10.70
N THR A 129 -13.83 -15.38 11.84
CA THR A 129 -12.64 -14.69 12.35
C THR A 129 -11.49 -15.69 12.57
N LYS A 130 -11.76 -16.82 13.24
CA LYS A 130 -10.73 -17.87 13.46
C LYS A 130 -10.21 -18.48 12.16
N ARG A 131 -11.08 -18.67 11.17
CA ARG A 131 -10.69 -19.11 9.83
C ARG A 131 -9.82 -18.07 9.13
N MET A 132 -10.17 -16.80 9.25
CA MET A 132 -9.42 -15.70 8.64
C MET A 132 -8.01 -15.59 9.24
N GLU A 133 -7.90 -15.62 10.56
CA GLU A 133 -6.62 -15.66 11.27
C GLU A 133 -5.76 -16.86 10.82
N ALA A 134 -6.37 -18.05 10.70
CA ALA A 134 -5.67 -19.23 10.23
C ALA A 134 -5.16 -19.10 8.78
N ILE A 135 -5.91 -18.41 7.91
CA ILE A 135 -5.50 -18.14 6.53
C ILE A 135 -4.37 -17.11 6.48
N GLU A 136 -4.48 -16.02 7.23
CA GLU A 136 -3.41 -15.01 7.33
C GLU A 136 -2.10 -15.66 7.78
N ASP A 137 -2.15 -16.46 8.84
CA ASP A 137 -1.02 -17.23 9.34
C ASP A 137 -0.46 -18.21 8.30
N ALA A 138 -1.35 -18.94 7.61
CA ALA A 138 -0.98 -19.90 6.58
C ALA A 138 -0.27 -19.25 5.39
N ILE A 139 -0.72 -18.05 4.98
CA ILE A 139 -0.13 -17.27 3.90
C ILE A 139 1.18 -16.64 4.35
N ALA A 140 1.23 -16.05 5.55
CA ALA A 140 2.44 -15.45 6.11
C ALA A 140 3.57 -16.48 6.25
N LYS A 141 3.26 -17.69 6.74
CA LYS A 141 4.23 -18.80 6.85
C LYS A 141 4.75 -19.23 5.48
N ARG A 142 3.87 -19.42 4.49
CA ARG A 142 4.28 -19.78 3.12
C ARG A 142 5.10 -18.69 2.44
N TRP A 143 4.71 -17.42 2.60
CA TRP A 143 5.46 -16.29 2.07
C TRP A 143 6.88 -16.23 2.64
N LYS A 144 7.01 -16.42 3.96
CA LYS A 144 8.31 -16.49 4.63
C LYS A 144 9.15 -17.67 4.14
N ALA A 145 8.53 -18.84 4.00
CA ALA A 145 9.20 -20.05 3.50
C ALA A 145 9.65 -19.93 2.04
N ALA A 146 8.89 -19.21 1.21
CA ALA A 146 9.19 -18.99 -0.20
C ALA A 146 10.25 -17.91 -0.46
N GLY A 147 10.84 -17.32 0.59
CA GLY A 147 11.87 -16.28 0.48
C GLY A 147 11.31 -14.92 0.09
N GLY A 148 10.15 -14.54 0.66
CA GLY A 148 9.38 -13.33 0.34
C GLY A 148 10.23 -12.12 -0.07
N GLY A 149 10.10 -11.73 -1.34
CA GLY A 149 10.94 -10.68 -1.95
C GLY A 149 10.63 -9.25 -1.52
N TYR A 150 9.55 -9.07 -0.74
CA TYR A 150 9.10 -7.79 -0.20
C TYR A 150 8.18 -8.02 1.02
N ALA A 151 7.88 -6.95 1.76
CA ALA A 151 6.91 -7.00 2.85
C ALA A 151 5.48 -7.13 2.29
N LEU A 152 4.90 -8.32 2.36
CA LEU A 152 3.55 -8.58 1.87
C LEU A 152 2.51 -7.87 2.75
N ASN A 153 1.82 -6.89 2.18
CA ASN A 153 0.68 -6.25 2.83
C ASN A 153 -0.58 -7.11 2.64
N ILE A 154 -1.16 -7.57 3.75
CA ILE A 154 -2.37 -8.40 3.77
C ILE A 154 -3.51 -7.57 4.37
N GLU A 155 -4.56 -7.34 3.59
CA GLU A 155 -5.80 -6.69 4.02
C GLU A 155 -6.92 -7.73 4.09
N ALA A 156 -7.28 -8.11 5.31
CA ALA A 156 -8.33 -9.09 5.57
C ALA A 156 -9.64 -8.42 5.96
N ARG A 157 -10.75 -8.85 5.34
CA ARG A 157 -12.11 -8.44 5.75
C ARG A 157 -13.06 -9.62 5.80
N VAL A 158 -13.69 -9.78 6.95
CA VAL A 158 -14.88 -10.61 7.11
C VAL A 158 -16.09 -9.73 6.81
N GLU A 159 -16.83 -10.07 5.77
CA GLU A 159 -18.04 -9.34 5.39
C GLU A 159 -19.26 -10.09 5.94
N ALA A 160 -20.15 -9.39 6.64
CA ALA A 160 -21.45 -9.95 6.98
C ALA A 160 -22.25 -10.08 5.68
N GLY A 161 -22.40 -11.31 5.17
CA GLY A 161 -23.14 -11.55 3.93
C GLY A 161 -24.59 -11.10 4.08
N GLN A 162 -25.07 -10.26 3.14
CA GLN A 162 -26.48 -9.88 3.02
C GLN A 162 -27.40 -11.09 2.82
#